data_AF-A0A7C4QAQ0-F1
#
_entry.id   AF-A0A7C4QAQ0-F1
#
_cell.length_a   1.000
_cell.length_b   1.000
_cell.length_c   1.000
_cell.angle_alpha   90.00
_cell.angle_beta   90.00
_cell.angle_gamma   90.00
#
_symmetry.space_group_name_H-M   'P 1'
#
loop_
_entity.id
_entity.type
_entity.pdbx_description
1 polymer ?
#
loop_
_entity_poly.entity_id
_entity_poly.type
_entity_poly.pdbx_seq_one_letter_code
_entity_poly.pdbx_strand_id
1 'polypeptide(L)'
;MPNNKNKKSVIIISFILIFLCVFLTFITRENKFFHIWYQALIIPIILLSVFISIKDIIIIIMVISGIVWAMGFMEKITNIYQLFFETIIIIISTISLGWYELSFKKEKEQIEIVIDYKKKQIEEIKNRIDNLNIESNLLLEEIKTIRKELTN
;
A
#
# COMPACT_ATOMS: atom_id res chain seq x y z
N MET A 1 2.71 -4.52 -8.70
CA MET A 1 3.83 -4.23 -7.77
C MET A 1 4.30 -2.81 -8.02
N PRO A 2 4.29 -1.89 -7.04
CA PRO A 2 4.94 -0.59 -7.22
C PRO A 2 6.42 -0.84 -7.51
N ASN A 3 6.92 -0.24 -8.60
CA ASN A 3 8.31 -0.35 -9.03
C ASN A 3 9.24 0.05 -7.86
N ASN A 4 10.34 -0.68 -7.63
CA ASN A 4 11.18 -0.50 -6.43
C ASN A 4 11.76 0.94 -6.34
N LYS A 5 11.89 1.62 -7.49
CA LYS A 5 12.21 3.05 -7.59
C LYS A 5 11.10 3.95 -7.02
N ASN A 6 9.84 3.67 -7.35
CA ASN A 6 8.69 4.45 -6.88
C ASN A 6 8.51 4.31 -5.35
N LYS A 7 8.77 3.10 -4.80
CA LYS A 7 8.76 2.88 -3.35
C LYS A 7 9.78 3.77 -2.62
N LYS A 8 11.03 3.81 -3.10
CA LYS A 8 12.07 4.66 -2.49
C LYS A 8 11.72 6.15 -2.57
N SER A 9 11.24 6.61 -3.72
CA SER A 9 10.85 8.02 -3.89
C SER A 9 9.73 8.43 -2.93
N VAL A 10 8.69 7.60 -2.77
CA VAL A 10 7.58 7.92 -1.86
C VAL A 10 8.04 7.98 -0.41
N ILE A 11 8.89 7.05 0.03
CA ILE A 11 9.45 7.08 1.39
C ILE A 11 10.24 8.38 1.63
N ILE A 12 11.10 8.78 0.69
CA ILE A 12 11.90 10.00 0.81
C ILE A 12 11.00 11.24 0.89
N ILE A 13 9.99 11.34 0.00
CA ILE A 13 9.03 12.44 -0.02
C ILE A 13 8.28 12.52 1.31
N SER A 14 7.85 11.38 1.87
CA SER A 14 7.16 11.36 3.16
C SER A 14 8.04 11.88 4.30
N PHE A 15 9.34 11.52 4.33
CA PHE A 15 10.26 12.07 5.33
C PHE A 15 10.49 13.58 5.17
N ILE A 16 10.57 14.07 3.93
CA ILE A 16 10.65 15.51 3.65
C ILE A 16 9.40 16.23 4.16
N LEU A 17 8.21 15.66 3.92
CA LEU A 17 6.94 16.20 4.38
C LEU A 17 6.84 16.20 5.92
N ILE A 18 7.30 15.15 6.59
CA ILE A 18 7.39 15.09 8.05
C ILE A 18 8.25 16.24 8.57
N PHE A 19 9.46 16.38 8.02
CA PHE A 19 10.38 17.44 8.43
C PHE A 19 9.75 18.82 8.23
N LEU A 20 9.09 19.04 7.09
CA LEU A 20 8.40 20.29 6.78
C LEU A 20 7.26 20.58 7.77
N CYS A 21 6.45 19.57 8.13
CA CYS A 21 5.35 19.73 9.09
C CYS A 21 5.88 20.11 10.48
N VAL A 22 6.93 19.44 10.96
CA VAL A 22 7.56 19.76 12.25
C VAL A 22 8.18 21.15 12.23
N PHE A 23 8.88 21.51 11.15
CA PHE A 23 9.50 22.81 10.99
C PHE A 23 8.46 23.95 10.91
N LEU A 24 7.36 23.74 10.20
CA LEU A 24 6.26 24.71 10.15
C LEU A 24 5.59 24.86 11.50
N THR A 25 5.38 23.76 12.23
CA THR A 25 4.87 23.79 13.61
C THR A 25 5.73 24.67 14.52
N PHE A 26 7.05 24.67 14.32
CA PHE A 26 7.98 25.50 15.08
C PHE A 26 7.91 27.01 14.73
N ILE A 27 7.70 27.35 13.46
CA ILE A 27 7.76 28.76 12.99
C ILE A 27 6.41 29.46 13.08
N THR A 28 5.32 28.75 12.81
CA THR A 28 4.01 29.40 12.71
C THR A 28 3.48 29.83 14.06
N ARG A 29 2.92 31.04 14.10
CA ARG A 29 2.27 31.57 15.30
C ARG A 29 0.99 30.80 15.59
N GLU A 30 0.96 30.15 16.73
CA GLU A 30 -0.15 29.33 17.21
C GLU A 30 -1.49 30.08 17.23
N ASN A 31 -1.49 31.36 17.60
CA ASN A 31 -2.71 32.19 17.70
C ASN A 31 -3.51 32.30 16.39
N LYS A 32 -2.92 32.00 15.23
CA LYS A 32 -3.60 32.06 13.93
C LYS A 32 -3.87 30.69 13.31
N PHE A 33 -3.00 29.71 13.55
CA PHE A 33 -3.01 28.43 12.85
C PHE A 33 -3.11 27.22 13.78
N PHE A 34 -3.19 27.43 15.10
CA PHE A 34 -3.15 26.38 16.11
C PHE A 34 -2.05 25.36 15.78
N HIS A 35 -2.33 24.07 15.92
CA HIS A 35 -1.40 22.99 15.61
C HIS A 35 -1.71 22.31 14.26
N ILE A 36 -2.24 23.05 13.28
CA ILE A 36 -2.69 22.44 12.01
C ILE A 36 -1.56 21.69 11.28
N TRP A 37 -0.32 22.18 11.40
CA TRP A 37 0.86 21.53 10.81
C TRP A 37 1.26 20.24 11.53
N TYR A 38 0.97 20.14 12.83
CA TYR A 38 1.13 18.90 13.57
C TYR A 38 0.09 17.87 13.13
N GLN A 39 -1.16 18.29 12.95
CA GLN A 39 -2.23 17.43 12.44
C GLN A 39 -1.96 16.98 10.99
N ALA A 40 -1.33 17.84 10.17
CA ALA A 40 -0.95 17.52 8.80
C ALA A 40 0.05 16.34 8.70
N LEU A 41 0.72 15.95 9.80
CA LEU A 41 1.56 14.75 9.85
C LEU A 41 0.81 13.46 9.55
N ILE A 42 -0.51 13.43 9.71
CA ILE A 42 -1.35 12.27 9.37
C ILE A 42 -1.15 11.88 7.89
N ILE A 43 -0.96 12.84 6.99
CA ILE A 43 -0.78 12.60 5.55
C ILE A 43 0.49 11.79 5.25
N PRO A 44 1.70 12.23 5.64
CA PRO A 44 2.91 11.44 5.42
C PRO A 44 2.93 10.13 6.23
N ILE A 45 2.25 10.06 7.38
CA ILE A 45 2.08 8.81 8.14
C ILE A 45 1.30 7.76 7.34
N ILE A 46 0.16 8.15 6.75
CA ILE A 46 -0.65 7.26 5.89
C ILE A 46 0.16 6.82 4.67
N LEU A 47 0.95 7.73 4.08
CA LEU A 47 1.83 7.38 2.97
C LEU A 47 2.88 6.34 3.39
N LEU A 48 3.50 6.50 4.58
CA LEU A 48 4.50 5.56 5.09
C LEU A 48 3.90 4.19 5.48
N SER A 49 2.65 4.15 5.96
CA SER A 49 1.94 2.92 6.35
C SER A 49 1.72 1.93 5.22
N VAL A 50 1.83 2.37 3.97
CA VAL A 50 1.74 1.49 2.82
C VAL A 50 3.08 0.76 2.55
N PHE A 51 4.21 1.31 3.00
CA PHE A 51 5.54 0.87 2.56
C PHE A 51 6.47 0.35 3.66
N ILE A 52 6.20 0.72 4.92
CA ILE A 52 7.01 0.41 6.11
C ILE A 52 6.15 -0.35 7.12
N SER A 53 6.78 -1.12 8.01
CA SER A 53 6.07 -1.82 9.07
C SER A 53 5.39 -0.83 10.03
N ILE A 54 4.20 -1.20 10.53
CA ILE A 54 3.46 -0.37 11.48
C ILE A 54 4.25 -0.06 12.75
N LYS A 55 5.12 -0.99 13.19
CA LYS A 55 5.98 -0.79 14.37
C LYS A 55 6.92 0.40 14.17
N ASP A 56 7.56 0.48 13.01
CA ASP A 56 8.49 1.57 12.70
C ASP A 56 7.74 2.90 12.59
N ILE A 57 6.50 2.88 12.10
CA ILE A 57 5.67 4.08 11.98
C ILE A 57 5.24 4.60 13.35
N ILE A 58 4.85 3.71 14.26
CA ILE A 58 4.56 4.08 15.65
C ILE A 58 5.80 4.71 16.29
N ILE A 59 6.99 4.12 16.08
CA ILE A 59 8.26 4.69 16.57
C ILE A 59 8.49 6.09 16.00
N ILE A 60 8.33 6.28 14.68
CA ILE A 60 8.49 7.57 14.02
C ILE A 60 7.55 8.62 14.62
N ILE A 61 6.28 8.27 14.84
CA ILE A 61 5.29 9.17 15.44
C ILE A 61 5.68 9.52 16.87
N MET A 62 6.05 8.54 17.69
CA MET A 62 6.48 8.80 19.07
C MET A 62 7.68 9.75 19.12
N VAL A 63 8.64 9.59 18.21
CA VAL A 63 9.80 10.50 18.10
C VAL A 63 9.36 11.90 17.68
N ILE A 64 8.50 12.04 16.66
CA ILE A 64 8.01 13.34 16.19
C ILE A 64 7.19 14.04 17.27
N SER A 65 6.26 13.32 17.91
CA SER A 65 5.47 13.84 19.03
C SER A 65 6.37 14.28 20.17
N GLY A 66 7.44 13.53 20.49
CA GLY A 66 8.45 13.94 21.46
C GLY A 66 9.14 15.26 21.10
N ILE A 67 9.49 15.45 19.82
CA ILE A 67 10.08 16.70 19.33
C ILE A 67 9.10 17.88 19.48
N VAL A 68 7.84 17.70 19.10
CA VAL A 68 6.82 18.76 19.22
C VAL A 68 6.52 19.07 20.68
N TRP A 69 6.55 18.07 21.56
CA TRP A 69 6.45 18.26 23.00
C TRP A 69 7.63 19.05 23.58
N ALA A 70 8.85 18.77 23.13
CA ALA A 70 10.01 19.56 23.52
C ALA A 70 9.84 21.04 23.13
N MET A 71 9.19 21.34 22.00
CA MET A 71 8.85 22.73 21.62
C MET A 71 7.86 23.37 22.60
N GLY A 72 6.92 22.60 23.14
CA GLY A 72 6.03 23.05 24.22
C GLY A 72 6.78 23.43 25.50
N PHE A 73 7.76 22.62 25.91
CA PHE A 73 8.62 22.95 27.06
C PHE A 73 9.53 24.16 26.83
N MET A 74 9.87 24.48 25.58
CA MET A 74 10.63 25.68 25.22
C MET A 74 9.76 26.94 25.06
N GLU A 75 8.51 26.90 25.53
CA GLU A 75 7.52 27.99 25.42
C GLU A 75 7.22 28.44 23.97
N LYS A 76 7.58 27.61 22.99
CA LYS A 76 7.26 27.86 21.57
C LYS A 76 5.81 27.50 21.23
N ILE A 77 5.23 26.60 22.00
CA ILE A 77 3.83 26.17 21.90
C ILE A 77 3.20 26.36 23.28
N THR A 78 2.08 27.07 23.31
CA THR A 78 1.40 27.54 24.52
C THR A 78 0.23 26.63 24.91
N ASN A 79 -0.53 26.08 23.96
CA ASN A 79 -1.68 25.20 24.27
C ASN A 79 -1.27 23.72 24.41
N ILE A 80 -0.48 23.42 25.45
CA ILE A 80 0.01 22.05 25.74
C ILE A 80 -1.13 21.04 25.93
N TYR A 81 -2.24 21.45 26.56
CA TYR A 81 -3.39 20.55 26.78
C TYR A 81 -4.03 20.09 25.46
N GLN A 82 -4.17 20.99 24.49
CA GLN A 82 -4.68 20.63 23.17
C GLN A 82 -3.72 19.70 22.44
N LEU A 83 -2.42 19.98 22.52
CA LEU A 83 -1.37 19.15 21.92
C LEU A 83 -1.38 17.71 22.46
N PHE A 84 -1.70 17.52 23.76
CA PHE A 84 -1.85 16.20 24.36
C PHE A 84 -2.99 15.40 23.72
N PHE A 85 -4.17 16.00 23.58
CA PHE A 85 -5.31 15.35 22.92
C PHE A 85 -5.03 15.01 21.46
N GLU A 86 -4.42 15.94 20.72
CA GLU A 86 -4.06 15.71 19.31
C GLU A 86 -3.05 14.57 19.16
N THR A 87 -2.09 14.48 20.07
CA THR A 87 -1.11 13.38 20.08
C THR A 87 -1.79 12.03 20.32
N ILE A 88 -2.74 11.96 21.25
CA ILE A 88 -3.52 10.73 21.50
C ILE A 88 -4.31 10.33 20.26
N ILE A 89 -4.96 11.28 19.59
CA ILE A 89 -5.73 11.02 18.38
C ILE A 89 -4.83 10.45 17.28
N ILE A 90 -3.65 11.05 17.04
CA ILE A 90 -2.70 10.57 16.03
C ILE A 90 -2.24 9.14 16.32
N ILE A 91 -1.96 8.81 17.60
CA ILE A 91 -1.56 7.46 18.00
C ILE A 91 -2.70 6.46 17.74
N ILE A 92 -3.93 6.77 18.16
CA ILE A 92 -5.10 5.90 17.94
C ILE A 92 -5.37 5.68 16.45
N SER A 93 -5.30 6.74 15.64
CA SER A 93 -5.47 6.65 14.19
C SER A 93 -4.40 5.76 13.54
N THR A 94 -3.16 5.84 14.02
CA THR A 94 -2.06 5.01 13.51
C THR A 94 -2.26 3.54 13.85
N ILE A 95 -2.66 3.23 15.09
CA ILE A 95 -2.96 1.86 15.51
C ILE A 95 -4.11 1.29 14.65
N SER A 96 -5.16 2.09 14.41
CA SER A 96 -6.29 1.71 13.57
C SER A 96 -5.83 1.40 12.13
N LEU A 97 -4.96 2.22 11.55
CA LEU A 97 -4.36 1.96 10.22
C LEU A 97 -3.57 0.65 10.19
N GLY A 98 -2.83 0.36 11.27
CA GLY A 98 -2.10 -0.90 11.43
C GLY A 98 -2.99 -2.14 11.38
N TRP A 99 -4.16 -2.08 12.02
CA TRP A 99 -5.15 -3.15 11.95
C TRP A 99 -5.73 -3.31 10.54
N TYR A 100 -6.03 -2.21 9.85
CA TYR A 100 -6.47 -2.28 8.45
C TYR A 100 -5.40 -2.91 7.53
N GLU A 101 -4.12 -2.57 7.71
CA GLU A 101 -3.03 -3.15 6.91
C GLU A 101 -2.92 -4.68 7.09
N LEU A 102 -3.07 -5.17 8.33
CA LEU A 102 -3.07 -6.60 8.62
C LEU A 102 -4.23 -7.33 7.96
N SER A 103 -5.42 -6.73 7.98
CA SER A 103 -6.61 -7.27 7.30
C SER A 103 -6.44 -7.27 5.79
N PHE A 104 -5.92 -6.17 5.21
CA PHE A 104 -5.71 -6.05 3.77
C PHE A 104 -4.64 -7.01 3.24
N LYS A 105 -3.56 -7.25 3.99
CA LYS A 105 -2.54 -8.25 3.62
C LYS A 105 -3.12 -9.65 3.51
N LYS A 106 -3.98 -10.04 4.46
CA LYS A 106 -4.69 -11.33 4.42
C LYS A 106 -5.61 -11.45 3.21
N GLU A 107 -6.38 -10.40 2.91
CA GLU A 107 -7.24 -10.38 1.73
C GLU A 107 -6.44 -10.46 0.44
N LYS A 108 -5.32 -9.74 0.35
CA LYS A 108 -4.42 -9.80 -0.81
C LYS A 108 -3.86 -11.20 -1.04
N GLU A 109 -3.43 -11.89 0.01
CA GLU A 109 -2.96 -13.28 -0.08
C GLU A 109 -4.05 -14.22 -0.60
N GLN A 110 -5.29 -14.08 -0.11
CA GLN A 110 -6.42 -14.88 -0.61
C GLN A 110 -6.69 -14.61 -2.10
N ILE A 111 -6.65 -13.34 -2.53
CA ILE A 111 -6.83 -12.98 -3.94
C ILE A 111 -5.70 -13.53 -4.81
N GLU A 112 -4.44 -13.47 -4.35
CA GLU A 112 -3.30 -14.05 -5.09
C GLU A 112 -3.46 -15.57 -5.27
N ILE A 113 -3.92 -16.28 -4.23
CA ILE A 113 -4.22 -17.72 -4.32
C ILE A 113 -5.32 -17.99 -5.36
N VAL A 114 -6.40 -17.20 -5.35
CA VAL A 114 -7.49 -17.35 -6.33
C VAL A 114 -7.01 -17.07 -7.75
N ILE A 115 -6.17 -16.05 -7.95
CA ILE A 115 -5.60 -15.72 -9.25
C ILE A 115 -4.68 -16.84 -9.74
N ASP A 116 -3.82 -17.38 -8.87
CA ASP A 116 -2.92 -18.49 -9.24
C ASP A 116 -3.70 -19.74 -9.64
N TYR A 117 -4.74 -20.07 -8.87
CA TYR A 117 -5.65 -21.15 -9.20
C TYR A 117 -6.33 -20.95 -10.57
N LYS A 118 -6.83 -19.73 -10.85
CA LYS A 118 -7.45 -19.41 -12.14
C LYS A 118 -6.46 -19.44 -13.30
N LYS A 119 -5.19 -19.05 -13.09
CA LYS A 119 -4.14 -19.17 -14.11
C LYS A 119 -3.88 -20.63 -14.48
N LYS A 120 -3.78 -21.52 -13.48
CA LYS A 120 -3.63 -22.97 -13.71
C LYS A 120 -4.79 -23.55 -14.51
N GLN A 121 -6.03 -23.19 -14.16
CA GLN A 121 -7.21 -23.61 -14.93
C GLN A 121 -7.15 -23.15 -16.40
N ILE A 122 -6.72 -21.91 -16.66
CA ILE A 122 -6.58 -21.39 -18.02
C ILE A 122 -5.53 -22.18 -18.80
N GLU A 123 -4.42 -22.53 -18.16
CA GLU A 123 -3.34 -23.30 -18.77
C GLU A 123 -3.78 -24.74 -19.10
N GLU A 124 -4.52 -25.38 -18.20
CA GLU A 124 -5.15 -26.69 -18.46
C GLU A 124 -6.14 -26.64 -19.61
N ILE A 125 -7.01 -25.61 -19.66
CA ILE A 125 -7.96 -25.43 -20.76
C ILE A 125 -7.24 -25.19 -22.08
N LYS A 126 -6.18 -24.37 -22.11
CA LYS A 126 -5.36 -24.16 -23.30
C LYS A 126 -4.77 -25.47 -23.82
N ASN A 127 -4.13 -26.24 -22.94
CA ASN A 127 -3.56 -27.54 -23.33
C ASN A 127 -4.63 -28.48 -23.90
N ARG A 128 -5.84 -28.46 -23.34
CA ARG A 128 -6.96 -29.27 -23.85
C ARG A 128 -7.46 -28.80 -25.22
N ILE A 129 -7.52 -27.48 -25.45
CA ILE A 129 -7.86 -26.92 -26.77
C ILE A 129 -6.80 -27.30 -27.80
N ASP A 130 -5.52 -27.20 -27.46
CA ASP A 130 -4.43 -27.55 -28.36
C ASP A 130 -4.47 -29.04 -28.75
N ASN A 131 -4.73 -29.93 -27.79
CA ASN A 131 -4.93 -31.35 -28.06
C ASN A 131 -6.13 -31.61 -28.98
N LEU A 132 -7.27 -30.95 -28.73
CA LEU A 132 -8.46 -31.08 -29.58
C LEU A 132 -8.21 -30.56 -31.00
N ASN A 133 -7.43 -29.50 -31.16
CA ASN A 133 -7.04 -28.99 -32.48
C ASN A 133 -6.15 -29.98 -33.24
N ILE A 134 -5.22 -30.64 -32.55
CA ILE A 134 -4.39 -31.70 -33.15
C ILE A 134 -5.26 -32.86 -33.63
N GLU A 135 -6.16 -33.34 -32.77
CA GLU A 135 -7.08 -34.43 -33.09
C GLU A 135 -8.00 -34.08 -34.27
N SER A 136 -8.56 -32.86 -34.27
CA SER A 136 -9.38 -32.38 -35.38
C SER A 136 -8.62 -32.32 -36.70
N ASN A 137 -7.35 -31.91 -36.68
CA ASN A 137 -6.52 -31.87 -37.88
C ASN A 137 -6.21 -33.28 -38.41
N LEU A 138 -5.94 -34.24 -37.52
CA LEU A 138 -5.72 -35.64 -37.89
C LEU A 138 -6.97 -36.23 -38.55
N LEU A 139 -8.14 -36.03 -37.94
CA LEU A 139 -9.42 -36.50 -38.50
C LEU A 139 -9.72 -35.87 -39.87
N LEU A 140 -9.39 -34.59 -40.08
CA LEU A 140 -9.56 -33.94 -41.37
C LEU A 140 -8.64 -34.53 -42.45
N GLU A 141 -7.41 -34.89 -42.11
CA GLU A 141 -6.49 -35.57 -43.03
C GLU A 141 -6.97 -36.99 -43.35
N GLU A 142 -7.46 -37.75 -42.37
CA GLU A 142 -8.08 -39.07 -42.60
C GLU A 142 -9.32 -38.99 -43.52
N ILE A 143 -10.17 -37.99 -43.34
CA ILE A 143 -11.33 -37.78 -44.23
C ILE A 143 -10.86 -37.47 -45.66
N LYS A 144 -9.80 -36.67 -45.82
CA LYS A 144 -9.25 -36.36 -47.16
C LYS A 144 -8.67 -37.61 -47.82
N THR A 145 -7.94 -38.45 -47.10
CA THR A 145 -7.36 -39.68 -47.66
C THR A 145 -8.46 -40.66 -48.08
N ILE A 146 -9.44 -40.92 -47.21
CA ILE A 146 -10.59 -41.79 -47.53
C ILE A 146 -11.35 -41.24 -48.75
N ARG A 147 -11.60 -39.93 -48.80
CA ARG A 147 -12.28 -39.32 -49.95
C ARG A 147 -11.50 -39.56 -51.25
N LYS A 148 -10.17 -39.45 -51.21
CA LYS A 148 -9.29 -39.67 -52.36
C LYS A 148 -9.26 -41.14 -52.80
N GLU A 149 -9.33 -42.08 -51.87
CA GLU A 149 -9.46 -43.51 -52.17
C GLU A 149 -10.81 -43.85 -52.80
N LEU A 150 -11.89 -43.21 -52.38
CA LEU A 150 -13.25 -43.42 -52.94
C LEU A 150 -13.48 -42.76 -54.30
N THR A 151 -12.63 -41.80 -54.72
CA THR A 151 -12.75 -41.11 -56.02
C THR A 151 -11.80 -41.62 -57.09
N ASN A 152 -10.90 -42.55 -56.76
CA ASN A 152 -10.08 -43.32 -57.70
C ASN A 152 -10.71 -44.68 -57.99
#